data_AF-A0A258JXZ1-F1
#
_entry.id   AF-A0A258JXZ1-F1
#
_cell.length_a   1.000
_cell.length_b   1.000
_cell.length_c   1.000
_cell.angle_alpha   90.00
_cell.angle_beta   90.00
_cell.angle_gamma   90.00
#
_symmetry.space_group_name_H-M   'P 1'
#
loop_
_entity.id
_entity.type
_entity.pdbx_description
1 polymer ?
#
loop_
_entity_poly.entity_id
_entity_poly.type
_entity_poly.pdbx_seq_one_letter_code
_entity_poly.pdbx_strand_id
1 'polypeptide(L)' 'MSTNRPFVLSIAGFDPSAGAGVLADIKSFEQHQVYGFAINTANTIQTENEFVAI' A
#
# COMPACT_ATOMS: atom_id res chain seq x y z
N MET A 1 -17.84 10.43 4.60
CA MET A 1 -17.34 9.09 4.23
C MET A 1 -18.54 8.19 4.00
N SER A 2 -18.54 7.39 2.93
CA SER A 2 -19.62 6.42 2.66
C SER A 2 -19.72 5.42 3.82
N THR A 3 -20.93 5.18 4.31
CA THR A 3 -21.20 4.39 5.51
C THR A 3 -21.10 2.87 5.30
N ASN A 4 -20.85 2.40 4.07
CA ASN A 4 -20.91 0.98 3.69
C ASN A 4 -19.73 0.49 2.84
N ARG A 5 -18.56 1.12 2.92
CA ARG A 5 -17.38 0.62 2.19
C ARG A 5 -16.89 -0.70 2.83
N PRO A 6 -16.75 -1.80 2.08
CA PRO A 6 -16.11 -3.03 2.58
C PRO A 6 -14.70 -2.75 3.10
N PHE A 7 -14.25 -3.51 4.08
CA PHE A 7 -12.90 -3.40 4.63
C PHE A 7 -11.95 -4.38 3.92
N VAL A 8 -10.76 -3.90 3.57
CA VAL A 8 -9.69 -4.72 2.97
C VAL A 8 -8.38 -4.45 3.69
N LEU A 9 -7.60 -5.51 3.93
CA LEU A 9 -6.31 -5.46 4.61
C LEU A 9 -5.19 -5.84 3.64
N SER A 10 -4.22 -4.95 3.43
CA SER A 10 -2.94 -5.29 2.82
C SER A 10 -1.93 -5.72 3.89
N ILE A 11 -1.10 -6.71 3.57
CA ILE A 11 0.04 -7.15 4.37
C ILE A 11 1.23 -7.21 3.40
N ALA A 12 2.03 -6.15 3.37
CA ALA A 12 3.08 -5.97 2.37
C ALA A 12 4.22 -5.08 2.90
N GLY A 13 5.30 -4.96 2.11
CA GLY A 13 6.38 -4.01 2.36
C GLY A 13 5.98 -2.57 2.06
N PHE A 14 6.77 -1.63 2.56
CA PHE A 14 6.63 -0.20 2.32
C PHE A 14 7.63 0.27 1.28
N ASP A 15 7.10 0.77 0.15
CA ASP A 15 7.84 1.49 -0.89
C ASP A 15 7.58 3.00 -0.76
N PRO A 16 8.60 3.82 -0.43
CA PRO A 16 8.44 5.25 -0.22
C PRO A 16 8.06 6.04 -1.48
N SER A 17 8.26 5.47 -2.68
CA SER A 17 7.82 6.09 -3.94
C SER A 17 6.31 5.95 -4.18
N ALA A 18 5.63 5.09 -3.40
CA ALA A 18 4.22 4.77 -3.54
C ALA A 18 3.81 4.18 -4.90
N GLY A 19 4.77 3.59 -5.62
CA GLY A 19 4.55 2.84 -6.86
C GLY A 19 4.23 1.36 -6.60
N ALA A 20 4.69 0.82 -5.47
CA ALA A 20 4.43 -0.54 -5.01
C ALA A 20 4.06 -0.58 -3.52
N GLY A 21 3.99 -1.80 -2.96
CA GLY A 21 3.79 -2.05 -1.54
C GLY A 21 2.49 -1.48 -0.98
N VAL A 22 2.45 -1.31 0.34
CA VAL A 22 1.25 -0.89 1.07
C VAL A 22 0.65 0.43 0.56
N LEU A 23 1.46 1.35 0.02
CA LEU A 23 0.96 2.62 -0.50
C LEU A 23 0.23 2.45 -1.84
N ALA A 24 0.73 1.60 -2.74
CA ALA A 24 0.06 1.29 -4.00
C ALA A 24 -1.23 0.48 -3.76
N ASP A 25 -1.22 -0.41 -2.77
CA ASP A 25 -2.41 -1.16 -2.37
C ASP A 25 -3.52 -0.23 -1.88
N ILE A 26 -3.22 0.72 -0.99
CA ILE A 26 -4.21 1.69 -0.49
C ILE A 26 -4.77 2.56 -1.63
N LYS A 27 -3.94 2.99 -2.58
CA LYS A 27 -4.42 3.71 -3.78
C LYS A 27 -5.40 2.85 -4.59
N SER A 28 -5.05 1.58 -4.79
CA SER A 28 -5.90 0.63 -5.50
C SER A 28 -7.22 0.39 -4.77
N PHE A 29 -7.19 0.29 -3.44
CA PHE A 29 -8.39 0.14 -2.59
C PHE A 29 -9.32 1.36 -2.70
N GLU A 30 -8.78 2.58 -2.69
CA GLU A 30 -9.60 3.78 -2.88
C GLU A 30 -10.25 3.80 -4.28
N GLN A 31 -9.52 3.41 -5.33
CA GLN A 31 -10.07 3.29 -6.68
C GLN A 31 -11.22 2.28 -6.75
N HIS A 32 -11.18 1.21 -5.95
CA HIS A 32 -12.24 0.20 -5.85
C HIS A 32 -13.32 0.54 -4.81
N GLN A 33 -13.32 1.75 -4.25
CA GLN A 33 -14.32 2.21 -3.28
C GLN A 33 -14.43 1.35 -2.02
N VAL A 34 -13.32 0.75 -1.57
CA VAL A 34 -13.23 0.01 -0.31
C VAL A 34 -12.41 0.80 0.72
N TYR A 35 -12.60 0.52 2.00
CA TYR A 35 -11.81 1.13 3.07
C TYR A 35 -10.59 0.26 3.34
N GLY A 36 -9.42 0.77 2.98
CA GLY A 36 -8.15 0.07 3.08
C GLY A 36 -7.46 0.21 4.44
N PHE A 37 -6.95 -0.90 4.96
CA PHE A 37 -5.95 -0.95 6.02
C PHE A 37 -4.66 -1.58 5.50
N ALA A 38 -3.53 -1.30 6.15
CA ALA A 38 -2.26 -1.88 5.79
C ALA A 38 -1.45 -2.28 7.03
N ILE A 39 -0.85 -3.47 6.99
CA ILE A 39 0.20 -3.92 7.90
C ILE A 39 1.51 -3.85 7.13
N ASN A 40 2.39 -2.93 7.55
CA ASN A 40 3.72 -2.82 6.99
C ASN A 40 4.63 -3.91 7.58
N THR A 41 5.07 -4.85 6.74
CA THR A 41 5.94 -5.96 7.17
C THR A 41 7.42 -5.64 7.05
N ALA A 42 7.81 -4.69 6.20
CA ALA A 42 9.20 -4.34 5.95
C ALA A 42 9.32 -2.91 5.40
N ASN A 43 10.25 -2.13 5.95
CA ASN A 43 10.57 -0.82 5.41
C ASN A 43 11.69 -0.96 4.36
N THR A 44 11.43 -0.52 3.13
CA THR A 44 12.39 -0.63 2.03
C THR A 44 12.98 0.73 1.66
N ILE A 45 14.24 0.73 1.22
CA ILE A 45 14.83 1.86 0.51
C ILE A 45 14.68 1.56 -0.97
N GLN A 46 13.61 2.09 -1.55
CA GLN A 46 13.22 1.83 -2.93
C GLN A 46 12.88 3.13 -3.65
N THR A 47 13.18 3.16 -4.95
CA THR A 47 12.70 4.15 -5.91
C THR A 47 11.94 3.43 -7.03
N GLU A 48 11.38 4.17 -7.98
CA GLU A 48 10.73 3.57 -9.15
C GLU A 48 11.66 2.63 -9.94
N ASN A 49 12.96 2.95 -9.99
CA ASN A 49 13.92 2.27 -10.86
C ASN A 49 14.87 1.33 -10.10
N GLU A 50 15.09 1.55 -8.81
CA GLU A 50 16.12 0.87 -8.03
C GLU A 50 15.61 0.46 -6.65
N PHE A 51 16.03 -0.73 -6.23
CA PHE A 51 15.83 -1.25 -4.88
C PHE A 51 17.18 -1.52 -4.24
N VAL A 52 17.40 -1.02 -3.02
CA VAL A 52 18.63 -1.27 -2.26
C VAL A 52 18.38 -2.43 -1.30
N ALA A 53 18.94 -3.60 -1.62
CA ALA A 53 19.00 -4.73 -0.71
C ALA A 53 20.16 -4.55 0.28
N ILE A 54 19.91 -4.75 1.57
CA ILE A 54 20.91 -4.80 2.64
C ILE A 54 20.93 -6.21 3.22
#